data_AF-A0A075K6P3-F1
#
_entry.id   AF-A0A075K6P3-F1
#
_cell.length_a   1.000
_cell.length_b   1.000
_cell.length_c   1.000
_cell.angle_alpha   90.00
_cell.angle_beta   90.00
_cell.angle_gamma   90.00
#
_symmetry.space_group_name_H-M   'P 1'
#
loop_
_entity.id
_entity.type
_entity.pdbx_description
1 polymer ?
#
loop_
_entity_poly.entity_id
_entity_poly.type
_entity_poly.pdbx_seq_one_letter_code
_entity_poly.pdbx_strand_id
1 'polypeptide(L)' 'MTENRSKEKFLANPIERHETAAWRGHIESTKPESNVPIPSEESVIEAREWVNTNSLS' A
#
# COMPACT_ATOMS: atom_id res chain seq x y z
N MET A 1 11.73 -13.66 42.83
CA MET A 1 11.73 -14.62 41.69
C MET A 1 10.96 -13.97 40.57
N THR A 2 11.62 -13.62 39.47
CA THR A 2 10.95 -12.98 38.32
C THR A 2 10.45 -14.08 37.40
N GLU A 3 9.13 -14.18 37.22
CA GLU A 3 8.56 -15.17 36.31
C GLU A 3 8.94 -14.84 34.86
N ASN A 4 9.55 -15.80 34.17
CA ASN A 4 9.85 -15.69 32.75
C ASN A 4 8.56 -15.85 31.96
N ARG A 5 7.93 -14.73 31.58
CA ARG A 5 6.81 -14.74 30.64
C ARG A 5 7.36 -14.90 29.22
N SER A 6 7.13 -16.05 28.60
CA SER A 6 7.44 -16.25 27.18
C SER A 6 6.51 -15.41 26.32
N LYS A 7 7.07 -14.65 25.37
CA LYS A 7 6.32 -13.79 24.45
C LYS A 7 5.46 -14.65 23.51
N GLU A 8 4.17 -14.33 23.37
CA GLU A 8 3.26 -15.04 22.46
C GLU A 8 3.77 -15.00 21.02
N LYS A 9 3.78 -16.15 20.34
CA LYS A 9 4.33 -16.27 18.98
C LYS A 9 3.42 -15.68 17.89
N PHE A 10 2.15 -15.40 18.21
CA PHE A 10 1.12 -14.92 17.26
C PHE A 10 0.65 -13.49 17.58
N LEU A 11 1.56 -12.62 18.02
CA LEU A 11 1.23 -11.29 18.58
C LEU A 11 0.60 -10.27 17.61
N ALA A 12 0.48 -10.57 16.33
CA ALA A 12 -0.44 -9.95 15.36
C ALA A 12 0.10 -10.33 13.98
N ASN A 13 -0.65 -11.15 13.24
CA ASN A 13 -0.46 -11.10 11.79
C ASN A 13 -0.87 -9.68 11.37
N PRO A 14 0.00 -8.87 10.75
CA PRO A 14 -0.39 -7.54 10.32
C PRO A 14 -1.59 -7.69 9.39
N ILE A 15 -2.76 -7.18 9.80
CA ILE A 15 -3.91 -7.16 8.92
C ILE A 15 -3.63 -6.05 7.93
N GLU A 16 -3.15 -6.43 6.75
CA GLU A 16 -2.95 -5.50 5.65
C GLU A 16 -4.30 -4.87 5.28
N ARG A 17 -4.48 -3.60 5.66
CA ARG A 17 -5.69 -2.82 5.43
C ARG A 17 -5.32 -1.56 4.66
N HIS A 18 -5.54 -1.62 3.35
CA HIS A 18 -5.31 -0.47 2.47
C HIS A 18 -6.51 0.47 2.37
N GLU A 19 -7.59 0.21 3.13
CA GLU A 19 -8.85 0.93 2.97
C GLU A 19 -8.72 2.45 3.09
N THR A 20 -7.80 2.91 3.93
CA THR A 20 -7.52 4.32 4.22
C THR A 20 -6.23 4.84 3.57
N ALA A 21 -5.60 4.07 2.68
CA ALA A 21 -4.38 4.51 2.02
C ALA A 21 -4.69 5.66 1.05
N ALA A 22 -3.85 6.71 1.07
CA ALA A 22 -4.07 7.90 0.24
C ALA A 22 -4.16 7.58 -1.27
N TRP A 23 -3.42 6.59 -1.74
CA TRP A 23 -3.43 6.14 -3.13
C TRP A 23 -4.60 5.21 -3.48
N ARG A 24 -5.37 4.70 -2.51
CA ARG A 24 -6.44 3.72 -2.80
C ARG A 24 -7.57 4.31 -3.64
N GLY A 25 -7.86 5.60 -3.48
CA GLY A 25 -8.86 6.29 -4.30
C GLY A 25 -8.50 6.37 -5.79
N HIS A 26 -7.25 6.10 -6.14
CA HIS A 26 -6.71 6.20 -7.50
C HIS A 26 -6.61 4.82 -8.19
N ILE A 27 -7.07 3.76 -7.53
CA ILE A 27 -7.06 2.38 -8.04
C ILE A 27 -8.42 2.02 -8.61
N GLU A 28 -8.45 1.54 -9.85
CA GLU A 28 -9.69 1.10 -10.51
C GLU A 28 -9.99 -0.36 -10.23
N SER A 29 -8.98 -1.21 -10.23
CA SER A 29 -9.15 -2.65 -10.05
C SER A 29 -7.88 -3.31 -9.52
N THR A 30 -7.98 -4.58 -9.13
CA THR A 30 -6.83 -5.41 -8.78
C THR A 30 -6.74 -6.60 -9.72
N LYS A 31 -5.52 -7.03 -10.04
CA LYS A 31 -5.31 -8.25 -10.82
C LYS A 31 -5.84 -9.46 -10.05
N PRO A 32 -6.62 -10.36 -10.67
CA PRO A 32 -7.33 -11.42 -9.96
C PRO A 32 -6.40 -12.45 -9.29
N GLU A 33 -5.25 -12.75 -9.89
CA GLU A 33 -4.33 -13.76 -9.35
C GLU A 33 -3.28 -13.15 -8.42
N SER A 34 -2.68 -12.04 -8.82
CA SER A 34 -1.57 -11.42 -8.07
C SER A 34 -2.01 -10.35 -7.07
N ASN A 35 -3.28 -9.94 -7.09
CA ASN A 35 -3.84 -8.84 -6.30
C ASN A 35 -3.10 -7.50 -6.48
N VAL A 36 -2.38 -7.32 -7.59
CA VAL A 36 -1.68 -6.08 -7.90
C VAL A 36 -2.70 -4.99 -8.25
N PRO A 37 -2.68 -3.82 -7.60
CA PRO A 37 -3.58 -2.72 -7.91
C PRO A 37 -3.25 -2.10 -9.27
N ILE A 38 -4.30 -1.83 -10.04
CA ILE A 38 -4.27 -1.19 -11.35
C ILE A 38 -4.76 0.25 -11.17
N PRO A 39 -3.91 1.27 -11.36
CA PRO A 39 -4.29 2.67 -11.22
C PRO A 39 -5.16 3.14 -12.39
N SER A 40 -5.88 4.25 -12.19
CA SER A 40 -6.59 4.94 -13.28
C SER A 40 -5.64 5.58 -14.29
N GLU A 41 -6.12 5.79 -15.51
CA GLU A 41 -5.34 6.41 -16.59
C GLU A 41 -4.86 7.83 -16.20
N GLU A 42 -5.75 8.63 -15.60
CA GLU A 42 -5.43 9.97 -15.08
C GLU A 42 -4.24 9.92 -14.10
N SER A 43 -4.28 9.00 -13.14
CA SER A 43 -3.21 8.83 -12.15
C SER A 43 -1.87 8.45 -12.79
N VAL A 44 -1.90 7.67 -13.87
CA VAL A 44 -0.69 7.29 -14.64
C VAL A 44 -0.12 8.50 -15.37
N ILE A 45 -0.97 9.33 -15.97
CA ILE A 45 -0.56 10.53 -16.69
C ILE A 45 0.06 11.54 -15.71
N GLU A 46 -0.62 11.83 -14.59
CA GLU A 46 -0.14 12.73 -13.55
C GLU A 46 1.22 12.28 -12.99
N ALA A 47 1.36 10.99 -12.67
CA ALA A 47 2.62 10.43 -12.19
C ALA A 47 3.75 10.58 -13.24
N ARG A 48 3.44 10.35 -14.52
CA ARG A 48 4.39 10.54 -15.61
C ARG A 48 4.79 12.01 -15.76
N GLU A 49 3.84 12.94 -15.70
CA GLU A 49 4.11 14.38 -15.80
C GLU A 49 4.96 14.88 -14.65
N TRP A 50 4.67 14.43 -13.42
CA TRP A 50 5.48 14.74 -12.24
C TRP A 50 6.94 14.30 -12.40
N VAL A 51 7.18 13.09 -12.90
CA VAL A 51 8.53 12.58 -13.19
C VAL A 51 9.20 13.39 -14.31
N ASN A 52 8.48 13.63 -15.42
CA ASN A 52 9.03 14.33 -16.59
C ASN A 52 9.38 15.79 -16.30
N THR A 53 8.57 16.45 -15.50
CA THR A 53 8.80 17.85 -15.10
C THR A 53 9.94 17.95 -14.08
N ASN A 54 10.37 16.80 -13.52
CA ASN A 54 11.33 16.71 -12.45
C ASN A 54 11.01 17.76 -11.38
N SER A 55 9.76 17.76 -10.90
CA SER A 55 9.23 18.74 -9.93
C SER A 55 9.91 18.67 -8.55
N LEU A 56 11.11 18.08 -8.47
CA LEU A 56 12.05 18.07 -7.36
C LEU A 56 12.94 19.32 -7.34
N SER A 57 12.41 20.48 -7.73
CA SER A 57 13.09 21.77 -7.59
C SER A 57 12.85 22.42 -6.23
#